data_AF-A0ABD3Q1K8-F1
#
_entry.id   AF-A0ABD3Q1K8-F1
#
_cell.length_a   1.000
_cell.length_b   1.000
_cell.length_c   1.000
_cell.angle_alpha   90.00
_cell.angle_beta   90.00
_cell.angle_gamma   90.00
#
_symmetry.space_group_name_H-M   'P 1'
#
loop_
_entity.id
_entity.type
_entity.pdbx_description
1 polymer ?
#
loop_
_entity_poly.entity_id
_entity_poly.type
_entity_poly.pdbx_seq_one_letter_code
_entity_poly.pdbx_strand_id
1 'polypeptide(L)'
;MSSGDSNSPNRYDNLILDSSSQRLLELTSRSPHERSSEAIDELLSILQRKVPKLLDGLADSNKVQIGKQCKLKMYRKNDVVFLQGDEPDAYYTVIRGAVSIYFTKPDSTEPCSSVADCEDLASAEYTTDNCRQGSPLENYLSMKTASTHNATPVLFLMAHMAKLASRGTQPYLTQIWSSLKLKHRTCVYYS
;
A
#
# COMPACT_ATOMS: atom_id res chain seq x y z
N MET A 1 -2.70 -36.08 12.45
CA MET A 1 -1.57 -36.00 11.50
C MET A 1 -2.09 -35.28 10.27
N SER A 2 -1.89 -33.96 10.17
CA SER A 2 -2.39 -33.16 9.05
C SER A 2 -1.27 -32.98 8.03
N SER A 3 -1.31 -33.77 6.98
CA SER A 3 -0.47 -33.65 5.79
C SER A 3 -0.97 -32.47 4.97
N GLY A 4 -0.40 -31.29 5.20
CA GLY A 4 -0.74 -30.08 4.43
C GLY A 4 0.09 -30.02 3.16
N ASP A 5 -0.58 -30.14 2.02
CA ASP A 5 -0.03 -30.04 0.66
C ASP A 5 0.74 -28.72 0.44
N SER A 6 2.06 -28.76 0.64
CA SER A 6 2.97 -27.63 0.39
C SER A 6 3.57 -27.69 -1.02
N ASN A 7 2.74 -27.90 -2.03
CA ASN A 7 3.16 -27.77 -3.42
C ASN A 7 2.18 -26.91 -4.23
N SER A 8 1.83 -25.75 -3.67
CA SER A 8 1.21 -24.70 -4.50
C SER A 8 2.24 -24.27 -5.55
N PRO A 9 1.95 -24.44 -6.85
CA PRO A 9 2.87 -24.06 -7.91
C PRO A 9 3.28 -22.61 -7.71
N ASN A 10 4.58 -22.35 -7.77
CA ASN A 10 5.17 -21.07 -7.43
C ASN A 10 4.52 -20.01 -8.33
N ARG A 11 3.65 -19.19 -7.75
CA ARG A 11 2.66 -18.36 -8.46
C ARG A 11 3.34 -17.23 -9.28
N TYR A 12 4.66 -17.21 -9.37
CA TYR A 12 5.51 -16.16 -9.92
C TYR A 12 6.35 -16.60 -11.13
N ASP A 13 6.21 -17.83 -11.63
CA ASP A 13 7.09 -18.42 -12.64
C ASP A 13 7.16 -17.67 -13.99
N ASN A 14 6.24 -16.75 -14.28
CA ASN A 14 6.20 -15.98 -15.53
C ASN A 14 6.57 -14.49 -15.39
N LEU A 15 7.02 -14.05 -14.21
CA LEU A 15 7.32 -12.63 -13.99
C LEU A 15 8.77 -12.33 -14.36
N ILE A 16 8.95 -11.58 -15.45
CA ILE A 16 10.28 -11.13 -15.89
C ILE A 16 10.80 -10.06 -14.92
N LEU A 17 11.60 -10.49 -13.95
CA LEU A 17 12.31 -9.63 -13.01
C LEU A 17 13.69 -9.27 -13.57
N ASP A 18 14.10 -8.02 -13.41
CA ASP A 18 15.49 -7.63 -13.64
C ASP A 18 16.41 -8.25 -12.57
N SER A 19 17.70 -8.39 -12.87
CA SER A 19 18.68 -9.04 -11.99
C SER A 19 18.73 -8.43 -10.58
N SER A 20 18.62 -7.11 -10.46
CA SER A 20 18.63 -6.44 -9.14
C SER A 20 17.35 -6.69 -8.34
N SER A 21 16.20 -6.81 -9.00
CA SER A 21 14.93 -7.17 -8.35
C SER A 21 14.92 -8.64 -7.90
N GLN A 22 15.50 -9.55 -8.70
CA GLN A 22 15.69 -10.94 -8.30
C GLN A 22 16.62 -11.04 -7.08
N ARG A 23 17.72 -10.30 -7.09
CA ARG A 23 18.64 -10.25 -5.96
C ARG A 23 17.98 -9.69 -4.69
N LEU A 24 17.17 -8.64 -4.84
CA LEU A 24 16.39 -8.09 -3.72
C LEU A 24 15.40 -9.12 -3.16
N LEU A 25 14.76 -9.92 -4.02
CA LEU A 25 13.86 -11.00 -3.61
C LEU A 25 14.61 -12.07 -2.81
N GLU A 26 15.78 -12.48 -3.30
CA GLU A 26 16.65 -13.44 -2.62
C GLU A 26 17.06 -12.94 -1.22
N LEU A 27 17.58 -11.71 -1.13
CA LEU A 27 18.02 -11.13 0.15
C LEU A 27 16.87 -10.98 1.15
N THR A 28 15.67 -10.62 0.67
CA THR A 28 14.49 -10.41 1.53
C THR A 28 13.73 -11.69 1.87
N SER A 29 13.96 -12.79 1.14
CA SER A 29 13.36 -14.10 1.44
C SER A 29 13.90 -14.73 2.72
N ARG A 30 15.11 -14.34 3.14
CA ARG A 30 15.73 -14.76 4.41
C ARG A 30 15.03 -14.10 5.60
N SER A 31 14.99 -14.81 6.73
CA SER A 31 14.38 -14.26 7.95
C SER A 31 15.14 -13.02 8.44
N PRO A 32 14.46 -12.03 9.05
CA PRO A 32 15.10 -10.80 9.54
C PRO A 32 16.28 -11.01 10.51
N HIS A 33 16.30 -12.14 11.22
CA HIS A 33 17.31 -12.45 12.23
C HIS A 33 18.55 -13.17 11.66
N GLU A 34 18.44 -13.74 10.46
CA GLU A 34 19.50 -14.52 9.80
C GLU A 34 20.24 -13.72 8.72
N ARG A 35 19.88 -12.45 8.49
CA ARG A 35 20.57 -11.60 7.52
C ARG A 35 21.90 -11.13 8.10
N SER A 36 23.00 -11.45 7.41
CA SER A 36 24.33 -10.94 7.76
C SER A 36 24.43 -9.43 7.50
N SER A 37 25.42 -8.77 8.09
CA SER A 37 25.73 -7.34 7.86
C SER A 37 25.92 -7.04 6.38
N GLU A 38 26.67 -7.88 5.68
CA GLU A 38 27.02 -7.71 4.27
C GLU A 38 25.77 -7.82 3.39
N ALA A 39 24.87 -8.75 3.72
CA ALA A 39 23.59 -8.91 3.02
C ALA A 39 22.68 -7.69 3.22
N ILE A 40 22.71 -7.07 4.40
CA ILE A 40 21.95 -5.84 4.69
C ILE A 40 22.52 -4.67 3.89
N ASP A 41 23.84 -4.49 3.86
CA ASP A 41 24.48 -3.41 3.10
C ASP A 41 24.21 -3.54 1.60
N GLU A 42 24.30 -4.77 1.07
CA GLU A 42 23.94 -5.06 -0.31
C GLU A 42 22.47 -4.72 -0.60
N LEU A 43 21.56 -5.14 0.28
CA LEU A 43 20.13 -4.84 0.17
C LEU A 43 19.88 -3.33 0.15
N LEU A 44 20.50 -2.58 1.06
CA LEU A 44 20.35 -1.12 1.13
C LEU A 44 20.90 -0.45 -0.13
N SER A 45 21.99 -0.95 -0.69
CA SER A 45 22.55 -0.46 -1.96
C SER A 45 21.61 -0.67 -3.15
N ILE A 46 20.88 -1.79 -3.18
CA ILE A 46 19.88 -2.08 -4.23
C ILE A 46 18.67 -1.18 -4.03
N LEU A 47 18.19 -1.02 -2.79
CA LEU A 47 17.06 -0.15 -2.48
C LEU A 47 17.32 1.31 -2.83
N GLN A 48 18.49 1.85 -2.48
CA GLN A 48 18.85 3.24 -2.79
C GLN A 48 18.86 3.50 -4.31
N ARG A 49 19.29 2.52 -5.12
CA ARG A 49 19.29 2.62 -6.58
C ARG A 49 17.88 2.57 -7.17
N LYS A 50 17.00 1.73 -6.61
CA LYS A 50 15.64 1.51 -7.10
C LYS A 50 14.66 2.59 -6.65
N VAL A 51 14.82 3.08 -5.43
CA VAL A 51 13.96 4.09 -4.81
C VAL A 51 14.85 5.19 -4.23
N PRO A 52 15.38 6.08 -5.09
CA PRO A 52 16.18 7.19 -4.62
C PRO A 52 15.35 8.03 -3.64
N LYS A 53 16.00 8.55 -2.59
CA LYS A 53 15.40 9.33 -1.49
C LYS A 53 14.67 8.56 -0.40
N LEU A 54 14.38 7.26 -0.58
CA LEU A 54 13.70 6.49 0.47
C LEU A 54 14.48 6.46 1.80
N LEU A 55 15.80 6.38 1.70
CA LEU A 55 16.70 6.28 2.87
C LEU A 55 17.43 7.59 3.19
N ASP A 56 17.20 8.65 2.40
CA ASP A 56 17.87 9.93 2.57
C ASP A 56 17.39 10.60 3.86
N GLY A 57 18.32 11.16 4.62
CA GLY A 57 18.03 11.80 5.90
C GLY A 57 17.77 10.85 7.07
N LEU A 58 17.78 9.53 6.85
CA LEU A 58 17.72 8.55 7.94
C LEU A 58 19.12 8.31 8.53
N ALA A 59 19.19 8.17 9.85
CA ALA A 59 20.39 7.68 10.53
C ALA A 59 20.71 6.24 10.10
N ASP A 60 21.99 5.87 10.08
CA ASP A 60 22.42 4.55 9.59
C ASP A 60 21.86 3.39 10.42
N SER A 61 21.68 3.59 11.72
CA SER A 61 20.98 2.63 12.58
C SER A 61 19.55 2.34 12.11
N ASN A 62 18.82 3.36 11.65
CA ASN A 62 17.47 3.22 11.10
C ASN A 62 17.50 2.54 9.73
N LYS A 63 18.48 2.85 8.87
CA LYS A 63 18.64 2.16 7.59
C LYS A 63 18.88 0.67 7.78
N VAL A 64 19.77 0.30 8.71
CA VAL A 64 20.03 -1.11 9.06
C VAL A 64 18.76 -1.80 9.58
N GLN A 65 17.97 -1.14 10.43
CA GLN A 65 16.69 -1.69 10.90
C GLN A 65 15.70 -1.90 9.74
N ILE A 66 15.61 -0.94 8.82
CA ILE A 66 14.79 -1.08 7.60
C ILE A 66 15.29 -2.28 6.79
N GLY A 67 16.60 -2.38 6.54
CA GLY A 67 17.18 -3.49 5.77
C GLY A 67 16.98 -4.87 6.41
N LYS A 68 16.88 -4.94 7.74
CA LYS A 68 16.54 -6.18 8.47
C LYS A 68 15.07 -6.55 8.35
N GLN A 69 14.17 -5.57 8.51
CA GLN A 69 12.73 -5.82 8.60
C GLN A 69 12.03 -5.82 7.25
N CYS A 70 12.67 -5.29 6.21
CA CYS A 70 12.02 -5.13 4.94
C CYS A 70 11.73 -6.48 4.27
N LYS A 71 10.56 -6.55 3.62
CA LYS A 71 10.13 -7.69 2.82
C LYS A 71 9.71 -7.23 1.45
N LEU A 72 9.97 -8.07 0.47
CA LEU A 72 9.55 -7.86 -0.90
C LEU A 72 8.26 -8.65 -1.16
N LYS A 73 7.20 -7.97 -1.55
CA LYS A 73 5.93 -8.59 -1.95
C LYS A 73 5.66 -8.33 -3.43
N MET A 74 5.11 -9.33 -4.11
CA MET A 74 4.76 -9.26 -5.53
C MET A 74 3.25 -9.39 -5.69
N TYR A 75 2.65 -8.51 -6.49
CA TYR A 75 1.21 -8.52 -6.79
C TYR A 75 0.98 -8.62 -8.30
N ARG A 76 -0.02 -9.41 -8.70
CA ARG A 76 -0.50 -9.52 -10.08
C ARG A 76 -1.44 -8.37 -10.40
N LYS A 77 -1.72 -8.18 -11.70
CA LYS A 77 -2.73 -7.23 -12.18
C LYS A 77 -4.08 -7.50 -11.50
N ASN A 78 -4.74 -6.44 -11.04
CA ASN A 78 -6.02 -6.46 -10.32
C ASN A 78 -5.99 -7.07 -8.91
N ASP A 79 -4.83 -7.48 -8.39
CA ASP A 79 -4.73 -7.86 -6.98
C ASP A 79 -5.01 -6.64 -6.09
N VAL A 80 -5.76 -6.86 -5.02
CA VAL A 80 -6.03 -5.87 -3.98
C VAL A 80 -4.92 -5.96 -2.94
N VAL A 81 -4.25 -4.84 -2.66
CA VAL A 81 -3.16 -4.81 -1.68
C VAL A 81 -3.68 -4.62 -0.26
N PHE A 82 -4.60 -3.66 -0.06
CA PHE A 82 -5.35 -3.44 1.18
C PHE A 82 -6.67 -2.71 0.88
N LEU A 83 -7.61 -2.73 1.84
CA LEU A 83 -8.91 -2.07 1.77
C LEU A 83 -9.01 -0.85 2.71
N GLN A 84 -10.03 -0.01 2.52
CA GLN A 84 -10.31 1.12 3.40
C GLN A 84 -10.76 0.63 4.76
N GLY A 85 -10.23 1.25 5.80
CA GLY A 85 -10.60 0.88 7.16
C GLY A 85 -9.88 -0.36 7.68
N ASP A 86 -9.10 -1.06 6.84
CA ASP A 86 -8.17 -2.09 7.31
C ASP A 86 -7.17 -1.47 8.29
N GLU A 87 -6.82 -2.23 9.34
CA GLU A 87 -5.79 -1.82 10.28
C GLU A 87 -4.44 -1.64 9.55
N PRO A 88 -3.75 -0.51 9.71
CA PRO A 88 -2.51 -0.27 8.98
C PRO A 88 -1.41 -1.23 9.44
N ASP A 89 -0.92 -2.07 8.52
CA ASP A 89 0.07 -3.11 8.83
C ASP A 89 1.52 -2.69 8.55
N ALA A 90 1.74 -1.91 7.49
CA ALA A 90 3.08 -1.56 7.04
C ALA A 90 3.12 -0.28 6.19
N TYR A 91 4.34 0.23 6.01
CA TYR A 91 4.64 1.18 4.95
C TYR A 91 5.01 0.44 3.67
N TYR A 92 4.47 0.92 2.55
CA TYR A 92 4.54 0.30 1.23
C TYR A 92 5.24 1.25 0.25
N THR A 93 6.23 0.75 -0.50
CA THR A 93 6.88 1.49 -1.59
C THR A 93 6.84 0.69 -2.88
N VAL A 94 6.31 1.28 -3.95
CA VAL A 94 6.28 0.65 -5.28
C VAL A 94 7.65 0.77 -5.95
N ILE A 95 8.32 -0.37 -6.16
CA ILE A 95 9.62 -0.43 -6.85
C ILE A 95 9.44 -0.59 -8.37
N ARG A 96 8.39 -1.28 -8.81
CA ARG A 96 8.06 -1.49 -10.23
C ARG A 96 6.54 -1.64 -10.40
N GLY A 97 6.03 -1.26 -11.57
CA GLY A 97 4.60 -1.33 -11.91
C GLY A 97 3.83 -0.07 -11.51
N ALA A 98 2.50 -0.13 -11.55
CA ALA A 98 1.64 0.96 -11.14
C ALA A 98 0.47 0.45 -10.31
N VAL A 99 -0.11 1.37 -9.53
CA VAL A 99 -1.25 1.12 -8.66
C VAL A 99 -2.31 2.19 -8.89
N SER A 100 -3.56 1.78 -8.85
CA SER A 100 -4.75 2.62 -8.78
C SER A 100 -5.24 2.65 -7.35
N ILE A 101 -5.44 3.86 -6.85
CA ILE A 101 -6.02 4.12 -5.54
C ILE A 101 -7.47 4.55 -5.79
N TYR A 102 -8.42 3.79 -5.26
CA TYR A 102 -9.83 4.16 -5.23
C TYR A 102 -10.13 4.79 -3.87
N PHE A 103 -11.07 5.71 -3.76
CA PHE A 103 -11.58 6.21 -2.48
C PHE A 103 -13.09 6.32 -2.59
N THR A 104 -13.80 5.84 -1.57
CA THR A 104 -15.24 6.05 -1.53
C THR A 104 -15.57 7.06 -0.45
N LYS A 105 -16.24 8.14 -0.88
CA LYS A 105 -16.75 9.15 0.05
C LYS A 105 -17.89 8.49 0.84
N PRO A 106 -17.89 8.57 2.18
CA PRO A 106 -19.09 8.19 2.91
C PRO A 106 -20.22 9.08 2.41
N ASP A 107 -21.33 8.47 1.99
CA ASP A 107 -22.53 9.24 1.65
C ASP A 107 -22.92 10.01 2.90
N SER A 108 -22.65 11.31 2.89
CA SER A 108 -23.11 12.24 3.90
C SER A 108 -24.59 12.47 3.70
N THR A 109 -25.37 11.39 3.69
CA THR A 109 -26.80 11.44 3.96
C THR A 109 -26.89 11.46 5.47
N GLU A 110 -26.54 12.60 6.07
CA GLU A 110 -27.18 12.99 7.33
C GLU A 110 -28.68 12.90 7.01
N PRO A 111 -29.44 11.96 7.58
CA PRO A 111 -30.88 12.02 7.44
C PRO A 111 -31.29 13.37 7.99
N CYS A 112 -31.77 14.25 7.13
CA CYS A 112 -32.21 15.59 7.50
C CYS A 112 -33.32 15.43 8.55
N SER A 113 -32.94 15.46 9.83
CA SER A 113 -33.83 15.12 10.94
C SER A 113 -34.75 16.28 11.33
N SER A 114 -34.77 17.35 10.54
CA SER A 114 -35.71 18.46 10.70
C SER A 114 -36.63 18.57 9.49
N VAL A 115 -37.57 17.63 9.39
CA VAL A 115 -38.87 17.89 8.76
C VAL A 115 -39.74 18.61 9.80
N ALA A 116 -39.42 19.87 10.06
CA ALA A 116 -40.33 20.81 10.69
C ALA A 116 -40.10 22.15 9.97
N ASP A 117 -41.12 22.60 9.26
CA ASP A 117 -41.30 23.95 8.71
C ASP A 117 -40.68 24.27 7.32
N CYS A 118 -40.96 23.44 6.32
CA CYS A 118 -40.92 23.86 4.91
C CYS A 118 -42.30 23.63 4.26
N GLU A 119 -43.29 24.45 4.61
CA GLU A 119 -44.49 24.62 3.79
C GLU A 119 -44.22 25.63 2.67
N ASP A 120 -44.71 25.27 1.48
CA ASP A 120 -44.92 26.10 0.30
C ASP A 120 -43.73 26.85 -0.31
N LEU A 121 -43.24 26.34 -1.45
CA LEU A 121 -43.54 26.98 -2.75
C LEU A 121 -43.24 26.04 -3.91
N ALA A 122 -44.24 25.93 -4.77
CA ALA A 122 -44.35 25.00 -5.88
C ALA A 122 -43.43 25.33 -7.07
N SER A 123 -43.23 24.27 -7.88
CA SER A 123 -43.00 24.31 -9.33
C SER A 123 -41.58 24.57 -9.85
N ALA A 124 -40.83 23.47 -10.02
CA ALA A 124 -40.03 23.28 -11.23
C ALA A 124 -39.92 21.77 -11.52
N GLU A 125 -40.58 21.33 -12.59
CA GLU A 125 -40.43 20.00 -13.15
C GLU A 125 -38.98 19.82 -13.63
N TYR A 126 -38.24 18.93 -12.97
CA TYR A 126 -37.06 18.30 -13.56
C TYR A 126 -37.29 16.80 -13.57
N THR A 127 -37.48 16.27 -14.77
CA THR A 127 -37.42 14.85 -15.10
C THR A 127 -35.99 14.36 -14.90
N THR A 128 -35.75 13.63 -13.82
CA THR A 128 -34.55 12.81 -13.64
C THR A 128 -34.90 11.35 -13.89
N ASP A 129 -34.79 10.93 -15.14
CA ASP A 129 -34.85 9.53 -15.53
C ASP A 129 -33.54 8.79 -15.21
N ASN A 130 -33.70 7.60 -14.63
CA ASN A 130 -32.78 6.46 -14.60
C ASN A 130 -31.58 6.47 -13.64
N CYS A 131 -31.88 6.34 -12.35
CA CYS A 131 -31.01 5.62 -11.41
C CYS A 131 -31.09 4.11 -11.68
N ARG A 132 -30.09 3.57 -12.40
CA ARG A 132 -29.82 2.13 -12.45
C ARG A 132 -29.57 1.63 -11.02
N GLN A 133 -30.43 0.73 -10.55
CA GLN A 133 -30.21 -0.08 -9.34
C GLN A 133 -28.96 -0.95 -9.53
N GLY A 134 -27.82 -0.44 -9.09
CA GLY A 134 -26.67 -1.25 -8.71
C GLY A 134 -26.86 -1.65 -7.25
N SER A 135 -26.70 -2.95 -6.96
CA SER A 135 -26.63 -3.50 -5.61
C SER A 135 -25.69 -2.70 -4.70
N PRO A 136 -25.86 -2.75 -3.36
CA PRO A 136 -25.02 -2.00 -2.42
C PRO A 136 -23.56 -2.41 -2.60
N LEU A 137 -22.82 -1.62 -3.38
CA LEU A 137 -21.39 -1.76 -3.54
C LEU A 137 -20.80 -1.07 -2.32
N GLU A 138 -20.42 -1.89 -1.36
CA GLU A 138 -19.67 -1.48 -0.19
C GLU A 138 -18.52 -0.53 -0.59
N ASN A 139 -18.46 0.56 0.15
CA ASN A 139 -17.62 1.71 -0.10
C ASN A 139 -16.17 1.40 0.31
N TYR A 140 -15.30 1.02 -0.63
CA TYR A 140 -13.91 0.66 -0.35
C TYR A 140 -12.87 1.44 -1.16
N LEU A 141 -12.00 2.18 -0.45
CA LEU A 141 -10.63 2.48 -0.86
C LEU A 141 -9.85 1.18 -1.07
N SER A 142 -9.74 0.76 -2.32
CA SER A 142 -8.90 -0.37 -2.73
C SER A 142 -7.66 0.18 -3.40
N MET A 143 -6.49 -0.38 -3.09
CA MET A 143 -5.33 -0.22 -3.96
C MET A 143 -5.25 -1.42 -4.88
N LYS A 144 -5.53 -1.23 -6.16
CA LYS A 144 -5.41 -2.27 -7.19
C LYS A 144 -4.20 -2.00 -8.05
N THR A 145 -3.54 -3.04 -8.54
CA THR A 145 -2.45 -2.87 -9.48
C THR A 145 -2.99 -2.51 -10.88
N ALA A 146 -2.50 -1.41 -11.44
CA ALA A 146 -2.83 -0.98 -12.80
C ALA A 146 -1.65 -1.30 -13.72
N SER A 147 -1.86 -2.15 -14.71
CA SER A 147 -0.86 -2.34 -15.76
C SER A 147 -1.56 -2.52 -17.10
N THR A 148 -1.17 -1.70 -18.06
CA THR A 148 -1.71 -1.67 -19.44
C THR A 148 -1.00 -2.64 -20.37
N HIS A 149 0.21 -3.12 -20.05
CA HIS A 149 0.89 -4.15 -20.84
C HIS A 149 1.70 -5.12 -19.96
N ASN A 150 1.45 -6.42 -20.17
CA ASN A 150 2.14 -7.61 -19.64
C ASN A 150 2.51 -7.58 -18.14
N ALA A 151 1.73 -8.34 -17.36
CA ALA A 151 1.94 -8.78 -15.97
C ALA A 151 3.21 -8.23 -15.29
N THR A 152 3.21 -6.93 -14.99
CA THR A 152 4.34 -6.29 -14.32
C THR A 152 4.10 -6.43 -12.83
N PRO A 153 4.95 -7.16 -12.09
CA PRO A 153 4.73 -7.34 -10.66
C PRO A 153 4.83 -5.98 -9.99
N VAL A 154 3.84 -5.66 -9.16
CA VAL A 154 3.99 -4.54 -8.25
C VAL A 154 4.78 -5.01 -7.06
N LEU A 155 5.94 -4.39 -6.88
CA LEU A 155 6.94 -4.83 -5.93
C LEU A 155 6.92 -3.88 -4.74
N PHE A 156 6.47 -4.37 -3.58
CA PHE A 156 6.36 -3.57 -2.38
C PHE A 156 7.45 -3.88 -1.38
N LEU A 157 8.08 -2.83 -0.88
CA LEU A 157 8.90 -2.91 0.33
C LEU A 157 8.01 -2.69 1.56
N MET A 158 7.86 -3.72 2.39
CA MET A 158 7.12 -3.67 3.65
C MET A 158 8.08 -3.36 4.79
N ALA A 159 8.03 -2.17 5.39
CA ALA A 159 8.75 -1.91 6.63
C ALA A 159 7.77 -1.88 7.81
N HIS A 160 7.86 -2.86 8.71
CA HIS A 160 7.00 -2.96 9.88
C HIS A 160 7.43 -1.96 10.96
N MET A 161 7.07 -0.69 10.76
CA MET A 161 7.45 0.42 11.63
C MET A 161 6.70 0.42 12.97
N ALA A 162 5.53 -0.22 13.05
CA ALA A 162 4.68 -0.25 14.25
C ALA A 162 5.38 -0.84 15.50
N LYS A 163 6.34 -1.74 15.29
CA LYS A 163 7.11 -2.35 16.40
C LYS A 163 8.26 -1.46 16.91
N LEU A 164 8.68 -0.46 16.14
CA LEU A 164 9.70 0.51 16.56
C LEU A 164 9.08 1.66 17.38
N ALA A 165 7.83 2.06 17.08
CA ALA A 165 7.14 3.11 17.81
C ALA A 165 6.72 2.69 19.24
N SER A 166 6.37 1.42 19.45
CA SER A 166 5.89 0.88 20.73
C SER A 166 6.98 0.67 21.79
N ARG A 167 8.27 0.74 21.43
CA ARG A 167 9.39 0.60 22.37
C ARG A 167 9.84 1.91 23.05
N GLY A 168 9.08 2.99 22.87
CA GLY A 168 9.08 4.11 23.82
C GLY A 168 10.33 5.00 23.85
N THR A 169 11.12 5.13 22.77
CA THR A 169 12.35 5.94 22.86
C THR A 169 12.68 6.88 21.70
N GLN A 170 11.84 7.11 20.70
CA GLN A 170 12.15 8.10 19.65
C GLN A 170 10.94 8.98 19.26
N PRO A 171 10.85 10.23 19.74
CA PRO A 171 9.80 11.19 19.34
C PRO A 171 9.85 11.59 17.85
N TYR A 172 10.95 11.29 17.16
CA TYR A 172 11.17 11.66 15.77
C TYR A 172 10.32 10.85 14.77
N LEU A 173 10.06 9.57 15.04
CA LEU A 173 9.26 8.71 14.14
C LEU A 173 7.78 9.08 14.17
N THR A 174 7.25 9.47 15.33
CA THR A 174 5.90 10.05 15.46
C THR A 174 5.77 11.36 14.69
N GLN A 175 6.82 12.16 14.62
CA GLN A 175 6.83 13.43 13.87
C GLN A 175 6.85 13.20 12.35
N ILE A 176 7.59 12.19 11.87
CA ILE A 176 7.54 11.74 10.47
C ILE A 176 6.14 11.23 10.13
N TRP A 177 5.53 10.39 10.98
CA TRP A 177 4.18 9.87 10.75
C TRP A 177 3.11 10.97 10.76
N SER A 178 3.23 11.94 11.66
CA SER A 178 2.34 13.11 11.74
C SER A 178 2.53 14.05 10.53
N SER A 179 3.77 14.25 10.09
CA SER A 179 4.10 15.08 8.92
C SER A 179 3.69 14.41 7.60
N LEU A 180 3.75 13.07 7.51
CA LEU A 180 3.21 12.32 6.37
C LEU A 180 1.68 12.32 6.36
N LYS A 181 1.02 12.21 7.52
CA LYS A 181 -0.45 12.31 7.64
C LYS A 181 -1.01 13.66 7.17
N LEU A 182 -0.26 14.75 7.34
CA LEU A 182 -0.69 16.09 6.94
C LEU A 182 -0.33 16.46 5.48
N LYS A 183 0.59 15.74 4.81
CA LYS A 183 1.02 16.08 3.44
C LYS A 183 0.51 15.18 2.33
N HIS A 184 0.02 13.97 2.62
CA HIS A 184 -0.48 13.07 1.56
C HIS A 184 -1.97 13.24 1.26
N ARG A 185 -2.31 14.42 0.71
CA ARG A 185 -3.25 14.49 -0.41
C ARG A 185 -2.42 14.32 -1.67
N THR A 186 -2.03 13.10 -2.02
CA THR A 186 -1.25 12.86 -3.24
C THR A 186 -1.91 11.76 -4.04
N CYS A 187 -2.78 12.17 -4.95
CA CYS A 187 -3.01 11.43 -6.19
C CYS A 187 -1.68 11.34 -6.92
N VAL A 188 -1.14 10.15 -7.09
CA VAL A 188 -0.01 9.92 -7.98
C VAL A 188 -0.60 9.43 -9.31
N TYR A 189 -0.80 10.36 -10.23
CA TYR A 189 -0.92 10.07 -11.66
C TYR A 189 0.49 10.08 -12.25
N TYR A 190 0.83 9.05 -13.01
CA TYR A 190 1.87 9.15 -14.03
C TYR A 190 1.21 8.91 -15.40
N SER A 191 1.39 9.89 -16.28
CA SER A 191 1.05 9.89 -17.70
C SER A 191 1.94 8.92 -18.48
#